data_AF-A0A921LMW5-F1
#
_entry.id   AF-A0A921LMW5-F1
#
_cell.length_a   1.000
_cell.length_b   1.000
_cell.length_c   1.000
_cell.angle_alpha   90.00
_cell.angle_beta   90.00
_cell.angle_gamma   90.00
#
_symmetry.space_group_name_H-M   'P 1'
#
loop_
_entity.id
_entity.type
_entity.pdbx_description
1 polymer ?
#
loop_
_entity_poly.entity_id
_entity_poly.type
_entity_poly.pdbx_seq_one_letter_code
_entity_poly.pdbx_strand_id
1 'polypeptide(L)'
;MRMQDYEFWFVVGSQFLYGPEVLETVAKRAAEMTEVLNASGNLPCKIVYKVTAKTNKEIADVVREANYDPRCAGIITWCHTFSPSKMWINGFVDLQKPYCHFATQYNREIPNEEI
;
A
#
# COMPACT_ATOMS: atom_id res chain seq x y z
N MET A 1 -21.66 -10.82 6.42
CA MET A 1 -20.28 -10.69 6.94
C MET A 1 -20.26 -9.51 7.91
N ARG A 2 -19.57 -9.64 9.04
CA ARG A 2 -19.31 -8.54 9.97
C ARG A 2 -18.11 -7.74 9.46
N MET A 3 -17.95 -6.51 9.92
CA MET A 3 -16.82 -5.66 9.48
C MET A 3 -15.46 -6.31 9.76
N GLN A 4 -15.33 -7.08 10.84
CA GLN A 4 -14.09 -7.77 11.20
C GLN A 4 -13.72 -8.92 10.25
N ASP A 5 -14.65 -9.38 9.41
CA ASP A 5 -14.42 -10.44 8.42
C ASP A 5 -13.79 -9.88 7.12
N TYR A 6 -13.69 -8.54 7.00
CA TYR A 6 -13.10 -7.84 5.87
C TYR A 6 -11.66 -7.38 6.15
N GLU A 7 -10.97 -7.02 5.08
CA GLU A 7 -9.60 -6.52 5.08
C GLU A 7 -9.48 -5.33 4.11
N PHE A 8 -8.69 -4.32 4.48
CA PHE A 8 -8.21 -3.31 3.55
C PHE A 8 -6.79 -3.63 3.10
N TRP A 9 -6.54 -3.57 1.80
CA TRP A 9 -5.23 -3.91 1.24
C TRP A 9 -4.35 -2.68 1.14
N PHE A 10 -3.18 -2.74 1.77
CA PHE A 10 -2.17 -1.69 1.73
C PHE A 10 -1.17 -1.97 0.61
N VAL A 11 -1.18 -1.12 -0.42
CA VAL A 11 -0.34 -1.23 -1.61
C VAL A 11 0.59 -0.03 -1.68
N VAL A 12 1.90 -0.29 -1.69
CA VAL A 12 2.91 0.76 -1.65
C VAL A 12 3.47 1.03 -3.04
N GLY A 13 3.57 2.29 -3.42
CA GLY A 13 4.12 2.71 -4.71
C GLY A 13 5.62 2.98 -4.67
N SER A 14 6.35 2.42 -5.64
CA SER A 14 7.75 2.72 -5.89
C SER A 14 8.12 2.51 -7.37
N GLN A 15 9.42 2.39 -7.67
CA GLN A 15 10.00 2.08 -8.98
C GLN A 15 11.41 1.48 -8.83
N PHE A 16 11.89 0.75 -9.83
CA PHE A 16 13.19 0.07 -9.76
C PHE A 16 14.41 1.00 -9.71
N LEU A 17 14.27 2.27 -10.11
CA LEU A 17 15.38 3.24 -10.12
C LEU A 17 16.00 3.47 -8.73
N TYR A 18 15.29 3.13 -7.66
CA TYR A 18 15.78 3.29 -6.29
C TYR A 18 16.71 2.17 -5.82
N GLY A 19 16.83 1.06 -6.56
CA GLY A 19 17.68 -0.07 -6.18
C GLY A 19 17.08 -0.96 -5.08
N PRO A 20 17.63 -2.17 -4.89
CA PRO A 20 17.06 -3.20 -4.03
C PRO A 20 17.03 -2.80 -2.55
N GLU A 21 18.10 -2.19 -2.02
CA GLU A 21 18.19 -1.80 -0.60
C GLU A 21 17.10 -0.80 -0.18
N VAL A 22 16.81 0.18 -1.06
CA VAL A 22 15.73 1.15 -0.81
C VAL A 22 14.38 0.47 -0.88
N LEU A 23 14.17 -0.44 -1.84
CA LEU A 23 12.92 -1.19 -1.98
C LEU A 23 12.66 -2.12 -0.78
N GLU A 24 13.71 -2.73 -0.22
CA GLU A 24 13.65 -3.51 1.02
C GLU A 24 13.28 -2.63 2.21
N THR A 25 13.88 -1.45 2.32
CA THR A 25 13.55 -0.48 3.37
C THR A 25 12.10 -0.02 3.29
N VAL A 26 11.62 0.29 2.08
CA VAL A 26 10.22 0.68 1.84
C VAL A 26 9.26 -0.45 2.23
N ALA A 27 9.58 -1.71 1.85
CA ALA A 27 8.76 -2.87 2.20
C ALA A 27 8.72 -3.11 3.71
N LYS A 28 9.86 -2.96 4.41
CA LYS A 28 9.94 -3.09 5.87
C LYS A 28 9.08 -2.04 6.56
N ARG A 29 9.20 -0.78 6.15
CA ARG A 29 8.40 0.33 6.71
C ARG A 29 6.90 0.14 6.47
N ALA A 30 6.52 -0.34 5.29
CA ALA A 30 5.14 -0.64 4.95
C ALA A 30 4.54 -1.73 5.87
N ALA A 31 5.28 -2.82 6.09
CA ALA A 31 4.87 -3.90 6.97
C ALA A 31 4.70 -3.39 8.42
N GLU A 32 5.71 -2.70 8.95
CA GLU A 32 5.68 -2.12 10.30
C GLU A 32 4.49 -1.17 10.49
N MET A 33 4.24 -0.27 9.53
CA MET A 33 3.09 0.63 9.58
C MET A 33 1.76 -0.13 9.67
N THR A 34 1.58 -1.18 8.88
CA THR A 34 0.34 -1.98 8.95
C THR A 34 0.20 -2.73 10.27
N GLU A 35 1.31 -3.24 10.83
CA GLU A 35 1.30 -3.90 12.15
C GLU A 35 0.91 -2.93 13.26
N VAL A 36 1.53 -1.75 13.31
CA VAL A 36 1.23 -0.71 14.31
C VAL A 36 -0.21 -0.22 14.19
N LEU A 37 -0.68 0.05 12.97
CA LEU A 37 -2.06 0.48 12.71
C LEU A 37 -3.07 -0.58 13.16
N ASN A 38 -2.82 -1.86 12.89
CA ASN A 38 -3.67 -2.96 13.33
C ASN A 38 -3.65 -3.13 14.86
N ALA A 39 -2.47 -3.02 15.48
CA ALA A 39 -2.31 -3.15 16.93
C ALA A 39 -2.98 -2.01 17.72
N SER A 40 -3.24 -0.87 17.07
CA SER A 40 -3.89 0.29 17.72
C SER A 40 -5.30 0.01 18.24
N GLY A 41 -6.00 -1.00 17.71
CA GLY A 41 -7.40 -1.31 18.04
C GLY A 41 -8.42 -0.27 17.57
N ASN A 42 -7.98 0.81 16.92
CA ASN A 42 -8.83 1.91 16.47
C ASN A 42 -9.49 1.65 15.12
N LEU A 43 -9.06 0.62 14.40
CA LEU A 43 -9.55 0.28 13.07
C LEU A 43 -10.67 -0.76 13.16
N PRO A 44 -11.75 -0.60 12.37
CA PRO A 44 -12.89 -1.52 12.43
C PRO A 44 -12.61 -2.89 11.78
N CYS A 45 -11.52 -3.00 11.03
CA CYS A 45 -11.00 -4.22 10.43
C CYS A 45 -9.50 -4.07 10.14
N LYS A 46 -8.82 -5.16 9.77
CA LYS A 46 -7.38 -5.17 9.59
C LYS A 46 -6.94 -4.59 8.23
N ILE A 47 -5.78 -3.97 8.24
CA ILE A 47 -5.03 -3.53 7.06
C ILE A 47 -3.97 -4.59 6.75
N VAL A 48 -3.86 -5.04 5.50
CA VAL A 48 -2.91 -6.08 5.08
C VAL A 48 -1.97 -5.51 4.02
N TYR A 49 -0.68 -5.44 4.34
CA TYR A 49 0.35 -5.11 3.36
C TYR A 49 0.43 -6.20 2.28
N LYS A 50 0.30 -5.79 1.02
CA LYS A 50 0.27 -6.71 -0.13
C LYS A 50 1.56 -6.69 -0.94
N VAL A 51 1.99 -5.50 -1.34
CA VAL A 51 3.12 -5.34 -2.25
C VAL A 51 3.66 -3.92 -2.22
N THR A 52 4.98 -3.79 -2.39
CA THR A 52 5.60 -2.56 -2.89
C THR A 52 5.71 -2.71 -4.40
N ALA A 53 4.79 -2.08 -5.14
CA ALA A 53 4.66 -2.21 -6.58
C ALA A 53 5.61 -1.24 -7.31
N LYS A 54 6.29 -1.74 -8.35
CA LYS A 54 7.28 -1.01 -9.15
C LYS A 54 6.95 -1.02 -10.64
N THR A 55 5.92 -1.76 -11.05
CA THR A 55 5.51 -1.94 -12.45
C THR A 55 3.99 -1.86 -12.62
N ASN A 56 3.56 -1.53 -13.84
CA ASN A 56 2.14 -1.59 -14.23
C ASN A 56 1.55 -2.99 -14.01
N LYS A 57 2.32 -4.05 -14.30
CA LYS A 57 1.88 -5.43 -14.13
C LYS A 57 1.60 -5.78 -12.66
N GLU A 58 2.51 -5.45 -11.74
CA GLU A 58 2.30 -5.69 -10.30
C GLU A 58 1.06 -4.96 -9.78
N ILE A 59 0.82 -3.73 -10.25
CA ILE A 59 -0.37 -2.94 -9.89
C ILE A 59 -1.64 -3.59 -10.45
N ALA A 60 -1.64 -4.00 -11.71
CA ALA A 60 -2.78 -4.67 -12.33
C ALA A 60 -3.09 -6.02 -11.67
N ASP A 61 -2.06 -6.79 -11.31
CA ASP A 61 -2.21 -8.07 -10.64
C ASP A 61 -2.82 -7.91 -9.24
N VAL A 62 -2.35 -6.95 -8.43
CA VAL A 62 -2.92 -6.72 -7.09
C VAL A 62 -4.35 -6.18 -7.16
N VAL A 63 -4.69 -5.35 -8.15
CA VAL A 63 -6.07 -4.89 -8.37
C VAL A 63 -6.98 -6.04 -8.78
N ARG A 64 -6.54 -6.89 -9.71
CA ARG A 64 -7.29 -8.08 -10.13
C ARG A 64 -7.57 -9.00 -8.95
N GLU A 65 -6.57 -9.23 -8.11
CA GLU A 65 -6.73 -10.01 -6.88
C GLU A 65 -7.68 -9.35 -5.88
N ALA A 66 -7.58 -8.03 -5.69
CA ALA A 66 -8.45 -7.27 -4.79
C ALA A 66 -9.91 -7.32 -5.24
N ASN A 67 -10.17 -7.22 -6.54
CA ASN A 67 -11.52 -7.33 -7.10
C ASN A 67 -12.13 -8.72 -6.85
N TYR A 68 -11.32 -9.78 -6.95
CA TYR A 68 -11.77 -11.16 -6.82
C TYR A 68 -11.99 -11.60 -5.36
N ASP A 69 -11.18 -11.13 -4.41
CA ASP A 69 -11.31 -11.54 -3.01
C ASP A 69 -12.54 -10.87 -2.36
N PRO A 70 -13.57 -11.64 -1.92
CA PRO A 70 -14.75 -11.08 -1.27
C PRO A 70 -14.44 -10.47 0.10
N ARG A 71 -13.30 -10.79 0.72
CA ARG A 71 -12.85 -10.18 1.99
C ARG A 71 -12.16 -8.84 1.77
N CYS A 72 -11.68 -8.55 0.56
CA CYS A 72 -11.11 -7.25 0.25
C CYS A 72 -12.22 -6.19 0.16
N ALA A 73 -12.25 -5.29 1.14
CA ALA A 73 -13.21 -4.19 1.21
C ALA A 73 -12.71 -2.91 0.49
N GLY A 74 -11.43 -2.83 0.16
CA GLY A 74 -10.85 -1.66 -0.50
C GLY A 74 -9.33 -1.70 -0.55
N ILE A 75 -8.76 -0.81 -1.35
CA ILE A 75 -7.31 -0.60 -1.45
C ILE A 75 -6.96 0.76 -0.82
N ILE A 76 -5.95 0.73 0.04
CA ILE A 76 -5.26 1.91 0.56
C ILE A 76 -3.90 1.96 -0.12
N THR A 77 -3.58 3.06 -0.80
CA THR A 77 -2.25 3.25 -1.39
C THR A 77 -1.41 4.23 -0.58
N TRP A 78 -0.11 3.98 -0.58
CA TRP A 78 0.89 4.91 -0.07
C TRP A 78 2.08 4.96 -1.03
N CYS A 79 2.29 6.10 -1.67
CA CYS A 79 3.45 6.30 -2.55
C CYS A 79 4.64 6.78 -1.72
N HIS A 80 5.32 5.87 -1.02
CA HIS A 80 6.48 6.19 -0.17
C HIS A 80 7.60 6.86 -0.96
N THR A 81 7.83 6.40 -2.18
CA THR A 81 8.78 7.00 -3.12
C THR A 81 8.03 7.47 -4.36
N PHE A 82 8.70 8.19 -5.26
CA PHE A 82 8.06 8.56 -6.52
C PHE A 82 7.73 7.29 -7.32
N SER A 83 6.44 7.07 -7.53
CA SER A 83 5.91 5.99 -8.38
C SER A 83 5.24 6.61 -9.59
N PRO A 84 5.84 6.51 -10.80
CA PRO A 84 5.28 7.11 -12.01
C PRO A 84 3.80 6.77 -12.21
N SER A 85 2.94 7.79 -12.20
CA SER A 85 1.48 7.63 -12.20
C SER A 85 0.94 6.87 -13.41
N LYS A 86 1.63 6.90 -14.56
CA LYS A 86 1.29 6.11 -15.75
C LYS A 86 1.26 4.60 -15.49
N MET A 87 2.03 4.10 -14.53
CA MET A 87 2.01 2.68 -14.17
C MET A 87 0.68 2.26 -13.51
N TRP A 88 -0.02 3.20 -12.90
CA TRP A 88 -1.24 2.95 -12.14
C TRP A 88 -2.51 3.02 -12.98
N ILE A 89 -2.45 3.59 -14.19
CA ILE A 89 -3.64 3.87 -15.02
C ILE A 89 -4.48 2.61 -15.23
N ASN A 90 -3.88 1.52 -15.72
CA ASN A 90 -4.64 0.29 -16.00
C ASN A 90 -5.23 -0.30 -14.72
N GLY A 91 -4.46 -0.33 -13.64
CA GLY A 91 -4.95 -0.81 -12.34
C GLY A 91 -6.14 0.01 -11.84
N PHE A 92 -6.10 1.34 -11.92
CA PHE A 92 -7.22 2.17 -11.45
C PHE A 92 -8.42 2.15 -12.38
N VAL A 93 -8.23 1.97 -13.69
CA VAL A 93 -9.34 1.75 -14.64
C VAL A 93 -10.10 0.47 -14.29
N ASP A 94 -9.38 -0.59 -13.90
CA ASP A 94 -9.98 -1.89 -13.59
C ASP A 94 -10.45 -2.02 -12.13
N LEU A 95 -10.13 -1.06 -11.24
CA LEU A 95 -10.43 -1.17 -9.82
C LEU A 95 -11.94 -1.05 -9.55
N GLN A 96 -12.52 -2.10 -8.95
CA GLN A 96 -13.94 -2.19 -8.61
C GLN A 96 -14.20 -2.05 -7.10
N LYS A 97 -13.15 -1.82 -6.32
CA LYS A 97 -13.20 -1.66 -4.87
C LYS A 97 -12.95 -0.19 -4.48
N PRO A 98 -13.49 0.28 -3.34
CA PRO A 98 -13.15 1.60 -2.80
C PRO A 98 -11.64 1.83 -2.70
N TYR A 99 -11.24 3.07 -3.00
CA TYR A 99 -9.85 3.51 -3.03
C TYR A 99 -9.61 4.62 -2.01
N CYS A 100 -8.51 4.53 -1.26
CA CYS A 100 -8.01 5.59 -0.40
C CYS A 100 -6.54 5.86 -0.73
N HIS A 101 -6.20 7.11 -1.03
CA HIS A 101 -4.80 7.54 -1.08
C HIS A 101 -4.39 8.03 0.31
N PHE A 102 -3.53 7.28 1.00
CA PHE A 102 -2.98 7.68 2.28
C PHE A 102 -1.70 8.52 2.09
N ALA A 103 -1.89 9.83 1.92
CA ALA A 103 -0.80 10.79 1.80
C ALA A 103 -0.12 11.01 3.17
N THR A 104 0.90 10.21 3.45
CA THR A 104 1.64 10.22 4.73
C THR A 104 3.14 10.03 4.52
N GLN A 105 3.91 10.14 5.60
CA GLN A 105 5.34 9.86 5.66
C GLN A 105 5.63 8.91 6.84
N TYR A 106 6.67 8.10 6.71
CA TYR A 106 7.10 7.19 7.79
C TYR A 106 7.61 7.98 9.02
N ASN A 107 8.51 8.94 8.80
CA ASN A 107 9.01 9.81 9.86
C ASN A 107 8.08 11.01 10.06
N ARG A 108 7.79 11.34 11.32
CA ARG A 108 7.06 12.55 11.71
C ARG A 108 7.88 13.81 11.47
N GLU A 109 9.17 13.75 11.79
CA GLU A 109 10.09 14.90 11.77
C GLU A 109 11.20 14.70 10.73
N ILE A 110 11.78 15.80 10.29
CA ILE A 110 12.92 15.80 9.38
C ILE A 110 14.19 15.58 10.22
N PRO A 111 15.01 14.54 9.96
CA PRO A 111 16.24 14.32 10.70
C PRO A 111 17.31 15.31 10.22
N ASN A 112 17.52 16.39 10.99
CA ASN A 112 18.47 17.45 10.60
C ASN A 112 19.94 17.07 10.84
N GLU A 113 20.20 16.05 11.66
CA GLU A 113 21.55 15.68 12.13
C GLU A 113 22.06 14.35 11.54
N GLU A 114 21.25 13.64 10.76
CA GLU A 114 21.60 12.33 10.18
C GLU A 114 21.70 12.46 8.64
N ILE A 115 22.83 12.03 8.08
CA ILE A 115 23.06 11.81 6.63
C ILE A 115 23.59 10.40 6.43
#